data_AF-A0A380G025-F1
#
_entry.id   AF-A0A380G025-F1
#
_cell.length_a   1.000
_cell.length_b   1.000
_cell.length_c   1.000
_cell.angle_alpha   90.00
_cell.angle_beta   90.00
_cell.angle_gamma   90.00
#
_symmetry.space_group_name_H-M   'P 1'
#
loop_
_entity.id
_entity.type
_entity.pdbx_description
1 polymer ?
#
loop_
_entity_poly.entity_id
_entity_poly.type
_entity_poly.pdbx_seq_one_letter_code
_entity_poly.pdbx_strand_id
1 'polypeptide(L)'
;MKHLETILNCGNKKVIKIKNELEEAGLLEQKRLGLNKPNMLYLKKPTITQKDIYIIDNYENNLKNNDEFNSTKEVSKQHFKKCQNNTSKNVKTTPQEMSKQHSNDTDITTTTTKTVASGSSREKYLIKLIEDKMSIRPTKAFIEKIASLSINMSDELVEYAIKYAAENGNNPKQYLSKILEVWSNNHIYDLKQAQNFNVNSNINSMKSKEKTPRWITHPDEFKLKEENDQELETEAQAFIDHLTKKRRNYKE
;
A
#
# COMPACT_ATOMS: atom_id res chain seq x y z
N MET A 1 10.85 12.56 8.93
CA MET A 1 10.60 11.10 8.91
C MET A 1 9.29 10.79 8.20
N LYS A 2 8.12 11.17 8.73
CA LYS A 2 6.81 10.93 8.08
C LYS A 2 6.74 11.32 6.60
N HIS A 3 7.34 12.44 6.22
CA HIS A 3 7.36 12.88 4.82
C HIS A 3 8.12 11.92 3.87
N LEU A 4 9.23 11.34 4.34
CA LEU A 4 9.99 10.35 3.56
C LEU A 4 9.22 9.04 3.40
N GLU A 5 8.46 8.64 4.42
CA GLU A 5 7.60 7.45 4.36
C GLU A 5 6.53 7.60 3.28
N THR A 6 5.94 8.79 3.14
CA THR A 6 4.97 9.09 2.08
C THR A 6 5.60 9.10 0.70
N ILE A 7 6.75 9.77 0.52
CA ILE A 7 7.44 9.86 -0.78
C ILE A 7 7.90 8.47 -1.26
N LEU A 8 8.51 7.70 -0.37
CA LEU A 8 9.03 6.36 -0.70
C LEU A 8 7.97 5.26 -0.60
N ASN A 9 6.74 5.62 -0.22
CA ASN A 9 5.62 4.71 0.06
C ASN A 9 6.05 3.46 0.86
N CYS A 10 6.82 3.66 1.93
CA CYS A 10 7.31 2.57 2.76
C CYS A 10 7.31 2.92 4.24
N GLY A 11 7.20 1.88 5.09
CA GLY A 11 7.15 2.06 6.54
C GLY A 11 8.46 2.58 7.13
N ASN A 12 8.36 3.27 8.28
CA ASN A 12 9.47 3.86 9.03
C ASN A 12 10.75 3.00 9.11
N LYS A 13 10.61 1.70 9.44
CA LYS A 13 11.74 0.76 9.54
C LYS A 13 12.48 0.61 8.22
N LYS A 14 11.74 0.57 7.11
CA LYS A 14 12.31 0.43 5.77
C LYS A 14 12.99 1.74 5.34
N VAL A 15 12.39 2.90 5.65
CA VAL A 15 13.01 4.21 5.41
C VAL A 15 14.35 4.34 6.13
N ILE A 16 14.42 3.94 7.40
CA ILE A 16 15.68 3.96 8.16
C ILE A 16 16.73 3.05 7.52
N LYS A 17 16.33 1.84 7.13
CA LYS A 17 17.23 0.88 6.47
C LYS A 17 17.76 1.43 5.14
N ILE A 18 16.89 1.93 4.27
CA ILE A 18 17.26 2.56 2.99
C ILE A 18 18.24 3.72 3.25
N LYS A 19 17.93 4.58 4.22
CA LYS A 19 18.81 5.70 4.56
C LYS A 19 20.21 5.23 4.94
N ASN A 20 20.31 4.24 5.82
CA ASN A 20 21.60 3.73 6.28
C ASN A 20 22.38 3.05 5.14
N GLU A 21 21.70 2.25 4.30
CA GLU A 21 22.32 1.59 3.15
C GLU A 21 22.84 2.61 2.12
N LEU A 22 22.10 3.70 1.87
CA LEU A 22 22.55 4.77 0.98
C LEU A 22 23.71 5.59 1.57
N GLU A 23 23.74 5.76 2.89
CA GLU A 23 24.83 6.43 3.61
C GLU A 23 26.11 5.57 3.59
N GLU A 24 25.98 4.26 3.78
CA GLU A 24 27.08 3.28 3.66
C GLU A 24 27.63 3.17 2.24
N ALA A 25 26.75 3.21 1.22
CA ALA A 25 27.15 3.26 -0.18
C ALA A 25 27.73 4.61 -0.62
N GLY A 26 27.74 5.63 0.25
CA GLY A 26 28.22 6.97 -0.08
C GLY A 26 27.32 7.76 -1.04
N LEU A 27 26.07 7.33 -1.23
CA LEU A 27 25.09 7.95 -2.13
C LEU A 27 24.20 9.00 -1.44
N LEU A 28 24.21 9.03 -0.11
CA LEU A 28 23.43 9.97 0.68
C LEU A 28 24.26 10.51 1.84
N GLU A 29 24.22 11.82 2.07
CA GLU A 29 24.86 12.48 3.20
C GLU A 29 23.82 13.22 4.04
N GLN A 30 23.89 13.06 5.36
CA GLN A 30 22.99 13.72 6.29
C GLN A 30 23.73 14.74 7.16
N LYS A 31 23.30 16.00 7.12
CA LYS A 31 23.79 17.08 7.98
C LYS A 31 22.76 17.47 9.02
N ARG A 32 23.13 17.42 10.32
CA ARG A 32 22.28 17.93 11.41
C ARG A 32 22.34 19.46 11.43
N LEU A 33 21.18 20.12 11.50
CA LEU A 33 21.05 21.59 11.46
C LEU A 33 20.79 22.23 12.84
N GLY A 34 20.75 21.44 13.91
CA GLY A 34 20.49 21.88 15.28
C GLY A 34 19.13 21.41 15.82
N LEU A 35 18.77 21.89 17.01
CA LEU A 35 17.53 21.51 17.70
C LEU A 35 16.30 22.03 16.94
N ASN A 36 15.22 21.24 16.90
CA ASN A 36 13.95 21.53 16.21
C ASN A 36 14.04 21.79 14.70
N LYS A 37 15.22 21.61 14.09
CA LYS A 37 15.39 21.68 12.63
C LYS A 37 15.47 20.27 12.06
N PRO A 38 14.77 19.98 10.95
CA PRO A 38 14.92 18.69 10.29
C PRO A 38 16.34 18.55 9.75
N ASN A 39 16.82 17.31 9.69
CA ASN A 39 18.12 17.02 9.11
C ASN A 39 18.10 17.33 7.60
N MET A 40 19.18 17.92 7.11
CA MET A 40 19.39 18.13 5.68
C MET A 40 19.93 16.86 5.05
N LEU A 41 19.35 16.44 3.94
CA LEU A 41 19.75 15.24 3.19
C LEU A 41 20.29 15.68 1.83
N TYR A 42 21.51 15.29 1.51
CA TYR A 42 22.15 15.55 0.22
C TYR A 42 22.29 14.22 -0.55
N LEU A 43 21.74 14.17 -1.76
CA LEU A 43 21.93 13.04 -2.66
C LEU A 43 23.22 13.21 -3.44
N LYS A 44 24.04 12.16 -3.50
CA LYS A 44 25.30 12.10 -4.22
C LYS A 44 25.16 11.28 -5.48
N LYS A 45 25.98 11.59 -6.48
CA LYS A 45 26.08 10.81 -7.71
C LYS A 45 26.89 9.53 -7.44
N PRO A 46 26.56 8.41 -8.10
CA PRO A 46 27.37 7.20 -7.98
C PRO A 46 28.74 7.39 -8.63
N THR A 47 29.72 6.69 -8.07
CA THR A 47 31.07 6.57 -8.65
C THR A 47 31.05 5.49 -9.72
N ILE A 48 31.47 5.82 -10.94
CA ILE A 48 31.51 4.89 -12.08
C ILE A 48 32.95 4.42 -12.29
N THR A 49 33.15 3.11 -12.38
CA THR A 49 34.45 2.50 -12.72
C THR A 49 34.46 1.98 -14.15
N GLN A 50 35.64 1.71 -14.71
CA GLN A 50 35.77 1.15 -16.07
C GLN A 50 35.05 -0.20 -16.22
N LYS A 51 35.00 -1.01 -15.16
CA LYS A 51 34.26 -2.28 -15.15
C LYS A 51 32.76 -2.07 -15.32
N ASP A 52 32.21 -1.04 -14.68
CA ASP A 52 30.79 -0.72 -14.75
C ASP A 52 30.40 -0.31 -16.18
N ILE A 53 31.25 0.50 -16.83
CA ILE A 53 31.06 0.90 -18.24
C ILE A 53 30.98 -0.34 -19.14
N TYR A 54 31.95 -1.26 -19.02
CA TYR A 54 31.95 -2.49 -19.80
C TYR A 54 30.70 -3.35 -19.58
N ILE A 55 30.23 -3.48 -18.34
CA ILE A 55 29.02 -4.24 -18.01
C ILE A 55 27.78 -3.60 -18.64
N ILE A 56 27.66 -2.27 -18.56
CA ILE A 56 26.55 -1.51 -19.13
C ILE A 56 26.55 -1.65 -20.66
N ASP A 57 27.69 -1.44 -21.31
CA ASP A 57 27.83 -1.57 -22.76
C ASP A 57 27.46 -2.98 -23.24
N ASN A 58 27.93 -4.02 -22.54
CA ASN A 58 27.58 -5.40 -22.86
C ASN A 58 26.08 -5.66 -22.69
N TYR A 59 25.46 -5.15 -21.61
CA TYR A 59 24.02 -5.31 -21.39
C TYR A 59 23.18 -4.63 -22.48
N GLU A 60 23.53 -3.39 -22.85
CA GLU A 60 22.83 -2.63 -23.89
C GLU A 60 22.96 -3.29 -25.27
N ASN A 61 24.13 -3.82 -25.61
CA ASN A 61 24.35 -4.52 -26.87
C ASN A 61 23.60 -5.85 -26.93
N ASN A 62 23.52 -6.61 -25.82
CA ASN A 62 22.72 -7.82 -25.75
C ASN A 62 21.21 -7.54 -25.87
N LEU A 63 20.71 -6.41 -25.36
CA LEU A 63 19.31 -6.02 -25.55
C LEU A 63 18.99 -5.73 -27.03
N LYS A 64 19.84 -4.96 -27.71
CA LYS A 64 19.64 -4.58 -29.13
C LYS A 64 19.62 -5.78 -30.07
N ASN A 65 20.29 -6.88 -29.72
CA ASN A 65 20.33 -8.10 -30.52
C ASN A 65 19.04 -8.95 -30.42
N ASN A 66 18.10 -8.61 -29.54
CA ASN A 66 16.85 -9.37 -29.30
C ASN A 66 15.58 -8.64 -29.77
N ASP A 67 15.68 -7.45 -30.37
CA ASP A 67 14.55 -6.58 -30.71
C ASP A 67 14.13 -6.65 -32.18
N GLU A 68 13.84 -7.85 -32.69
CA GLU A 68 12.70 -8.00 -33.60
C GLU A 68 11.61 -8.72 -32.79
N PHE A 69 10.63 -7.94 -32.29
CA PHE A 69 9.37 -8.38 -31.65
C PHE A 69 9.29 -8.37 -30.09
N ASN A 70 9.12 -7.19 -29.47
CA ASN A 70 7.86 -6.78 -28.84
C ASN A 70 7.97 -5.52 -27.98
N SER A 71 7.06 -4.58 -28.22
CA SER A 71 6.80 -3.39 -27.40
C SER A 71 6.26 -3.74 -26.02
N THR A 72 7.12 -4.06 -25.05
CA THR A 72 6.89 -3.77 -23.64
C THR A 72 8.23 -3.64 -22.95
N LYS A 73 8.58 -2.42 -22.52
CA LYS A 73 9.80 -2.08 -21.78
C LYS A 73 9.71 -2.67 -20.35
N GLU A 74 9.62 -4.00 -20.24
CA GLU A 74 9.62 -4.71 -18.96
C GLU A 74 11.06 -4.74 -18.45
N VAL A 75 11.33 -3.99 -17.36
CA VAL A 75 12.62 -4.01 -16.68
C VAL A 75 12.93 -5.47 -16.32
N SER A 76 13.98 -6.03 -16.92
CA SER A 76 14.46 -7.39 -16.63
C SER A 76 14.55 -7.59 -15.11
N LYS A 77 13.81 -8.58 -14.59
CA LYS A 77 13.64 -8.87 -13.14
C LYS A 77 14.93 -9.38 -12.47
N GLN A 78 16.08 -9.30 -13.13
CA GLN A 78 17.20 -10.18 -12.84
C GLN A 78 18.02 -9.79 -11.58
N HIS A 79 17.92 -8.57 -11.07
CA HIS A 79 18.75 -8.13 -9.92
C HIS A 79 18.03 -7.34 -8.82
N PHE A 80 16.72 -7.53 -8.61
CA PHE A 80 16.14 -7.10 -7.35
C PHE A 80 16.59 -8.06 -6.24
N LYS A 81 17.64 -7.70 -5.49
CA LYS A 81 17.88 -8.29 -4.17
C LYS A 81 16.56 -8.16 -3.42
N LYS A 82 15.87 -9.29 -3.18
CA LYS A 82 14.65 -9.31 -2.38
C LYS A 82 15.01 -8.71 -1.01
N CYS A 83 14.65 -7.46 -0.78
CA CYS A 83 14.62 -6.95 0.59
C CYS A 83 13.70 -7.91 1.34
N GLN A 84 14.13 -8.45 2.48
CA GLN A 84 13.23 -9.22 3.33
C GLN A 84 11.96 -8.41 3.54
N ASN A 85 10.88 -8.86 2.92
CA ASN A 85 9.56 -8.43 3.32
C ASN A 85 9.45 -8.96 4.73
N ASN A 86 9.61 -8.08 5.72
CA ASN A 86 8.84 -8.24 6.93
C ASN A 86 7.39 -8.15 6.46
N THR A 87 6.85 -9.26 5.95
CA THR A 87 5.42 -9.54 5.96
C THR A 87 4.94 -9.02 7.29
N SER A 88 3.82 -8.30 7.30
CA SER A 88 3.19 -7.71 8.48
C SER A 88 2.68 -8.78 9.46
N LYS A 89 3.53 -9.75 9.80
CA LYS A 89 3.40 -10.60 10.95
C LYS A 89 3.72 -9.66 12.11
N ASN A 90 2.64 -9.12 12.69
CA ASN A 90 2.52 -8.73 14.08
C ASN A 90 3.88 -8.75 14.79
N VAL A 91 4.49 -7.57 14.95
CA VAL A 91 5.59 -7.41 15.90
C VAL A 91 5.03 -7.94 17.22
N LYS A 92 5.45 -9.16 17.63
CA LYS A 92 5.23 -9.61 19.00
C LYS A 92 5.83 -8.51 19.86
N THR A 93 4.97 -7.74 20.52
CA THR A 93 5.36 -6.90 21.63
C THR A 93 6.01 -7.84 22.63
N THR A 94 7.35 -7.90 22.64
CA THR A 94 8.08 -8.33 23.82
C THR A 94 7.64 -7.35 24.91
N PRO A 95 6.95 -7.78 25.97
CA PRO A 95 6.69 -6.89 27.07
C PRO A 95 8.05 -6.34 27.52
N GLN A 96 8.13 -5.02 27.70
CA GLN A 96 9.27 -4.39 28.36
C GLN A 96 9.45 -5.12 29.70
N GLU A 97 10.57 -5.82 29.88
CA GLU A 97 10.98 -6.29 31.20
C GLU A 97 11.25 -5.05 32.05
N MET A 98 10.24 -4.65 32.82
CA MET A 98 10.39 -3.75 33.94
C MET A 98 10.97 -4.55 35.11
N SER A 99 11.96 -3.97 35.78
CA SER A 99 12.53 -4.57 36.98
C SER A 99 11.44 -4.81 38.01
N LYS A 100 11.47 -5.99 38.63
CA LYS A 100 10.62 -6.32 39.77
C LYS A 100 11.13 -5.58 41.01
N GLN A 101 10.84 -4.29 41.10
CA GLN A 101 10.94 -3.60 42.37
C GLN A 101 9.63 -2.85 42.57
N HIS A 102 8.87 -3.31 43.58
CA HIS A 102 7.58 -2.81 44.02
C HIS A 102 6.35 -3.34 43.25
N SER A 103 6.05 -4.63 43.42
CA SER A 103 4.68 -5.13 43.23
C SER A 103 3.88 -4.79 44.48
N ASN A 104 2.96 -3.84 44.38
CA ASN A 104 1.81 -3.74 45.27
C ASN A 104 0.82 -4.84 44.87
N ASP A 105 0.62 -5.77 45.81
CA ASP A 105 -0.32 -6.87 45.69
C ASP A 105 -1.73 -6.31 45.50
N THR A 106 -2.37 -6.67 44.40
CA THR A 106 -3.81 -6.52 44.26
C THR A 106 -4.28 -7.73 43.47
N ASP A 107 -4.89 -8.67 44.18
CA ASP A 107 -5.59 -9.83 43.65
C ASP A 107 -6.67 -9.37 42.66
N ILE A 108 -6.31 -9.26 41.38
CA ILE A 108 -7.30 -9.18 40.31
C ILE A 108 -7.69 -10.63 40.00
N THR A 109 -8.66 -11.10 40.76
CA THR A 109 -9.38 -12.35 40.53
C THR A 109 -9.74 -12.51 39.05
N THR A 110 -9.29 -13.62 38.46
CA THR A 110 -9.70 -14.08 37.13
C THR A 110 -11.19 -14.37 37.13
N THR A 111 -11.98 -13.33 36.90
CA THR A 111 -13.41 -13.49 36.69
C THR A 111 -13.59 -14.14 35.33
N THR A 112 -13.77 -15.46 35.38
CA THR A 112 -14.36 -16.25 34.31
C THR A 112 -15.69 -15.60 33.99
N THR A 113 -15.74 -14.77 32.95
CA THR A 113 -17.00 -14.23 32.44
C THR A 113 -17.71 -15.37 31.72
N LYS A 114 -18.36 -16.23 32.51
CA LYS A 114 -19.63 -16.83 32.11
C LYS A 114 -20.59 -15.65 31.90
N THR A 115 -20.49 -15.02 30.74
CA THR A 115 -21.50 -14.09 30.26
C THR A 115 -22.71 -14.95 29.92
N VAL A 116 -23.55 -15.13 30.93
CA VAL A 116 -24.99 -15.34 30.77
C VAL A 116 -25.55 -14.11 30.06
N ALA A 117 -25.34 -14.04 28.75
CA ALA A 117 -25.99 -13.08 27.89
C ALA A 117 -27.14 -13.80 27.17
N SER A 118 -28.34 -13.30 27.43
CA SER A 118 -29.56 -13.46 26.66
C SER A 118 -29.34 -13.08 25.18
N GLY A 119 -28.58 -13.89 24.44
CA GLY A 119 -28.44 -13.80 22.99
C GLY A 119 -29.65 -14.46 22.32
N SER A 120 -30.18 -13.80 21.29
CA SER A 120 -31.27 -14.30 20.44
C SER A 120 -30.99 -15.76 20.04
N SER A 121 -31.98 -16.65 20.13
CA SER A 121 -31.85 -18.07 19.77
C SER A 121 -31.20 -18.28 18.39
N ARG A 122 -31.41 -17.32 17.46
CA ARG A 122 -30.85 -17.33 16.11
C ARG A 122 -29.32 -17.14 16.11
N GLU A 123 -28.77 -16.27 16.95
CA GLU A 123 -27.32 -16.03 17.03
C GLU A 123 -26.59 -17.29 17.53
N LYS A 124 -27.18 -17.95 18.55
CA LYS A 124 -26.63 -19.20 19.11
C LYS A 124 -26.65 -20.34 18.07
N TYR A 125 -27.72 -20.43 17.29
CA TYR A 125 -27.84 -21.39 16.19
C TYR A 125 -26.76 -21.15 15.12
N LEU A 126 -26.57 -19.91 14.68
CA LEU A 126 -25.57 -19.54 13.68
C LEU A 126 -24.13 -19.78 14.17
N ILE A 127 -23.83 -19.50 15.44
CA ILE A 127 -22.52 -19.81 16.05
C ILE A 127 -22.20 -21.28 15.87
N LYS A 128 -23.10 -22.16 16.31
CA LYS A 128 -22.90 -23.62 16.29
C LYS A 128 -22.73 -24.14 14.87
N LEU A 129 -23.56 -23.67 13.94
CA LEU A 129 -23.53 -24.11 12.55
C LEU A 129 -22.23 -23.68 11.82
N ILE A 130 -21.75 -22.45 12.08
CA ILE A 130 -20.50 -21.94 11.50
C ILE A 130 -19.29 -22.66 12.11
N GLU A 131 -19.30 -22.94 13.42
CA GLU A 131 -18.23 -23.69 14.08
C GLU A 131 -18.11 -25.11 13.51
N ASP A 132 -19.23 -25.82 13.31
CA ASP A 132 -19.26 -27.18 12.76
C ASP A 132 -18.80 -27.24 11.30
N LYS A 133 -19.24 -26.29 10.46
CA LYS A 133 -18.98 -26.35 9.00
C LYS A 133 -17.66 -25.72 8.57
N MET A 134 -17.26 -24.62 9.21
CA MET A 134 -16.07 -23.87 8.81
C MET A 134 -14.85 -24.15 9.69
N SER A 135 -14.99 -24.90 10.79
CA SER A 135 -13.92 -25.15 11.78
C SER A 135 -13.26 -23.87 12.31
N ILE A 136 -14.00 -22.75 12.31
CA ILE A 136 -13.50 -21.44 12.72
C ILE A 136 -14.46 -20.86 13.74
N ARG A 137 -13.93 -20.34 14.85
CA ARG A 137 -14.73 -19.57 15.81
C ARG A 137 -15.13 -18.21 15.19
N PRO A 138 -16.43 -17.94 15.01
CA PRO A 138 -16.90 -16.65 14.49
C PRO A 138 -16.70 -15.54 15.53
N THR A 139 -16.40 -14.32 15.09
CA THR A 139 -16.35 -13.16 15.97
C THR A 139 -17.76 -12.64 16.23
N LYS A 140 -18.01 -12.04 17.39
CA LYS A 140 -19.33 -11.51 17.76
C LYS A 140 -19.88 -10.53 16.70
N ALA A 141 -19.06 -9.57 16.26
CA ALA A 141 -19.43 -8.59 15.24
C ALA A 141 -19.78 -9.22 13.88
N PHE A 142 -19.16 -10.35 13.54
CA PHE A 142 -19.49 -11.08 12.32
C PHE A 142 -20.88 -11.72 12.42
N ILE A 143 -21.21 -12.29 13.57
CA ILE A 143 -22.52 -12.91 13.79
C ILE A 143 -23.63 -11.88 13.79
N GLU A 144 -23.43 -10.73 14.42
CA GLU A 144 -24.40 -9.62 14.39
C GLU A 144 -24.64 -9.15 12.94
N LYS A 145 -23.59 -9.09 12.11
CA LYS A 145 -23.71 -8.77 10.68
C LYS A 145 -24.49 -9.84 9.89
N ILE A 146 -24.20 -11.12 10.13
CA ILE A 146 -24.88 -12.22 9.43
C ILE A 146 -26.33 -12.35 9.91
N ALA A 147 -26.59 -12.16 11.19
CA ALA A 147 -27.93 -12.18 11.77
C ALA A 147 -28.82 -11.05 11.20
N SER A 148 -28.26 -9.85 11.01
CA SER A 148 -29.01 -8.75 10.39
C SER A 148 -29.28 -8.99 8.90
N LEU A 149 -28.32 -9.53 8.15
CA LEU A 149 -28.49 -9.88 6.74
C LEU A 149 -29.45 -11.05 6.51
N SER A 150 -29.46 -12.02 7.42
CA SER A 150 -30.27 -13.24 7.31
C SER A 150 -31.61 -13.14 8.02
N ILE A 151 -32.01 -11.97 8.54
CA ILE A 151 -33.21 -11.85 9.38
C ILE A 151 -34.50 -12.29 8.67
N ASN A 152 -34.56 -12.10 7.35
CA ASN A 152 -35.69 -12.46 6.50
C ASN A 152 -35.43 -13.70 5.62
N MET A 153 -34.29 -14.37 5.78
CA MET A 153 -33.92 -15.54 4.98
C MET A 153 -34.32 -16.84 5.68
N SER A 154 -34.78 -17.82 4.91
CA SER A 154 -35.04 -19.18 5.40
C SER A 154 -33.78 -19.81 6.00
N ASP A 155 -33.93 -20.58 7.07
CA ASP A 155 -32.80 -21.23 7.76
C ASP A 155 -32.10 -22.23 6.83
N GLU A 156 -32.85 -22.90 5.94
CA GLU A 156 -32.32 -23.81 4.92
C GLU A 156 -31.40 -23.09 3.91
N LEU A 157 -31.79 -21.86 3.53
CA LEU A 157 -31.01 -21.02 2.63
C LEU A 157 -29.69 -20.60 3.28
N VAL A 158 -29.73 -20.26 4.57
CA VAL A 158 -28.54 -19.86 5.34
C VAL A 158 -27.59 -21.05 5.52
N GLU A 159 -28.11 -22.24 5.82
CA GLU A 159 -27.31 -23.46 5.92
C GLU A 159 -26.64 -23.80 4.58
N TYR A 160 -27.39 -23.70 3.47
CA TYR A 160 -26.85 -23.88 2.13
C TYR A 160 -25.74 -22.86 1.82
N ALA A 161 -25.93 -21.58 2.16
CA ALA A 161 -24.93 -20.54 1.96
C ALA A 161 -23.63 -20.82 2.73
N ILE A 162 -23.74 -21.27 3.99
CA ILE A 162 -22.59 -21.59 4.84
C ILE A 162 -21.82 -22.78 4.27
N LYS A 163 -22.53 -23.84 3.85
CA LYS A 163 -21.93 -25.01 3.20
C LYS A 163 -21.21 -24.62 1.91
N TYR A 164 -21.89 -23.89 1.03
CA TYR A 164 -21.34 -23.47 -0.25
C TYR A 164 -20.12 -22.56 -0.07
N ALA A 165 -20.13 -21.69 0.95
CA ALA A 165 -19.02 -20.80 1.24
C ALA A 165 -17.80 -21.52 1.83
N ALA A 166 -18.02 -22.59 2.60
CA ALA A 166 -16.94 -23.43 3.12
C ALA A 166 -16.25 -24.23 2.00
N GLU A 167 -17.02 -24.72 1.02
CA GLU A 167 -16.50 -25.53 -0.09
C GLU A 167 -15.78 -24.68 -1.16
N ASN A 168 -16.30 -23.48 -1.48
CA ASN A 168 -15.82 -22.69 -2.63
C ASN A 168 -14.99 -21.45 -2.25
N GLY A 169 -14.98 -21.05 -0.98
CA GLY A 169 -14.36 -19.81 -0.54
C GLY A 169 -12.91 -19.99 -0.08
N ASN A 170 -11.95 -19.34 -0.74
CA ASN A 170 -10.57 -19.21 -0.21
C ASN A 170 -10.56 -18.46 1.16
N ASN A 171 -11.57 -17.60 1.39
CA ASN A 171 -11.87 -16.96 2.66
C ASN A 171 -13.36 -17.14 2.99
N PRO A 172 -13.74 -18.25 3.66
CA PRO A 172 -15.15 -18.64 3.81
C PRO A 172 -16.02 -17.56 4.47
N LYS A 173 -15.50 -16.86 5.50
CA LYS A 173 -16.21 -15.75 6.18
C LYS A 173 -16.55 -14.58 5.25
N GLN A 174 -15.58 -14.15 4.46
CA GLN A 174 -15.72 -13.02 3.53
C GLN A 174 -16.63 -13.40 2.37
N TYR A 175 -16.51 -14.64 1.89
CA TYR A 175 -17.33 -15.15 0.80
C TYR A 175 -18.80 -15.31 1.22
N LEU A 176 -19.06 -15.86 2.41
CA LEU A 176 -20.40 -15.94 3.00
C LEU A 176 -21.06 -14.56 3.14
N SER A 177 -20.31 -13.57 3.64
CA SER A 177 -20.83 -12.19 3.74
C SER A 177 -21.26 -11.64 2.39
N LYS A 178 -20.45 -11.86 1.34
CA LYS A 178 -20.76 -11.39 -0.02
C LYS A 178 -21.98 -12.09 -0.60
N ILE A 179 -22.10 -13.41 -0.43
CA ILE A 179 -23.25 -14.18 -0.91
C ILE A 179 -24.54 -13.64 -0.29
N LEU A 180 -24.57 -13.50 1.03
CA LEU A 180 -25.74 -13.01 1.76
C LEU A 180 -26.07 -11.56 1.42
N GLU A 181 -25.06 -10.71 1.21
CA GLU A 181 -25.24 -9.33 0.77
C GLU A 181 -25.87 -9.26 -0.63
N VAL A 182 -25.37 -10.06 -1.58
CA VAL A 182 -25.95 -10.15 -2.93
C VAL A 182 -27.38 -10.66 -2.88
N TRP A 183 -27.67 -11.71 -2.10
CA TRP A 183 -29.02 -12.26 -2.01
C TRP A 183 -30.00 -11.32 -1.31
N SER A 184 -29.55 -10.61 -0.26
CA SER A 184 -30.36 -9.59 0.41
C SER A 184 -30.72 -8.45 -0.53
N ASN A 185 -29.74 -7.95 -1.31
CA ASN A 185 -29.94 -6.87 -2.28
C ASN A 185 -30.87 -7.27 -3.45
N ASN A 186 -30.96 -8.56 -3.77
CA ASN A 186 -31.84 -9.09 -4.82
C ASN A 186 -33.15 -9.68 -4.27
N HIS A 187 -33.45 -9.49 -2.98
CA HIS A 187 -34.66 -9.99 -2.32
C HIS A 187 -34.87 -11.51 -2.43
N ILE A 188 -33.79 -12.27 -2.31
CA ILE A 188 -33.79 -13.73 -2.35
C ILE A 188 -33.86 -14.26 -0.93
N TYR A 189 -34.99 -14.90 -0.59
CA TYR A 189 -35.27 -15.35 0.77
C TYR A 189 -35.51 -16.86 0.88
N ASP A 190 -35.73 -17.54 -0.26
CA ASP A 190 -35.98 -18.97 -0.36
C ASP A 190 -34.91 -19.73 -1.15
N LEU A 191 -34.75 -21.02 -0.87
CA LEU A 191 -33.75 -21.89 -1.50
C LEU A 191 -33.95 -22.00 -3.02
N LYS A 192 -35.21 -22.12 -3.46
CA LYS A 192 -35.55 -22.21 -4.89
C LYS A 192 -35.19 -20.93 -5.64
N GLN A 193 -35.35 -19.77 -5.00
CA GLN A 193 -34.98 -18.48 -5.58
C GLN A 193 -33.46 -18.37 -5.74
N ALA A 194 -32.70 -18.84 -4.75
CA ALA A 194 -31.24 -18.83 -4.79
C ALA A 194 -30.65 -19.77 -5.84
N GLN A 195 -31.25 -20.93 -6.06
CA GLN A 195 -30.81 -21.89 -7.10
C GLN A 195 -31.01 -21.35 -8.52
N ASN A 196 -32.07 -20.58 -8.75
CA ASN A 196 -32.36 -19.98 -10.05
C ASN A 196 -31.65 -18.63 -10.26
N PHE A 197 -30.90 -18.15 -9.26
CA PHE A 197 -30.23 -16.86 -9.33
C PHE A 197 -28.87 -16.98 -10.00
N ASN A 198 -28.72 -16.32 -11.16
CA ASN A 198 -27.44 -16.22 -11.84
C ASN A 198 -26.80 -14.85 -11.56
N VAL A 199 -25.57 -14.85 -11.04
CA VAL A 199 -24.84 -13.62 -10.75
C VAL A 199 -24.29 -13.07 -12.07
N ASN A 200 -24.98 -12.10 -12.67
CA ASN A 200 -24.34 -11.28 -13.70
C ASN A 200 -23.18 -10.55 -13.04
N SER A 201 -21.95 -10.94 -13.41
CA SER A 201 -20.75 -10.21 -13.01
C SER A 201 -20.87 -8.81 -13.60
N ASN A 202 -21.29 -7.85 -12.78
CA ASN A 202 -21.19 -6.45 -13.16
C ASN A 202 -19.70 -6.13 -13.12
N ILE A 203 -19.01 -6.45 -14.21
CA ILE A 203 -17.63 -6.07 -14.48
C ILE A 203 -17.71 -4.56 -14.64
N ASN A 204 -17.65 -3.85 -13.52
CA ASN A 204 -17.32 -2.44 -13.54
C ASN A 204 -15.95 -2.36 -14.17
N SER A 205 -15.92 -2.10 -15.49
CA SER A 205 -14.72 -1.86 -16.27
C SER A 205 -13.88 -0.88 -15.46
N MET A 206 -12.73 -1.35 -14.97
CA MET A 206 -11.78 -0.48 -14.28
C MET A 206 -11.20 0.47 -15.32
N LYS A 207 -11.94 1.53 -15.64
CA LYS A 207 -11.42 2.63 -16.45
C LYS A 207 -10.30 3.27 -15.64
N SER A 208 -9.09 3.23 -16.20
CA SER A 208 -7.93 3.93 -15.63
C SER A 208 -8.33 5.37 -15.32
N LYS A 209 -8.05 5.82 -14.10
CA LYS A 209 -8.25 7.21 -13.67
C LYS A 209 -7.08 8.11 -14.09
N GLU A 210 -6.17 7.62 -14.90
CA GLU A 210 -5.06 8.40 -15.45
C GLU A 210 -5.63 9.52 -16.32
N LYS A 211 -5.65 10.72 -15.77
CA LYS A 211 -5.92 11.93 -16.55
C LYS A 211 -4.69 12.15 -17.42
N THR A 212 -4.85 11.95 -18.73
CA THR A 212 -3.84 12.33 -19.71
C THR A 212 -3.41 13.77 -19.41
N PRO A 213 -2.10 14.05 -19.21
CA PRO A 213 -1.62 15.38 -18.90
C PRO A 213 -2.13 16.43 -19.90
N ARG A 214 -2.48 17.62 -19.39
CA ARG A 214 -3.15 18.69 -20.15
C ARG A 214 -2.33 19.15 -21.38
N TRP A 215 -1.01 19.12 -21.27
CA TRP A 215 -0.09 19.48 -22.36
C TRP A 215 -0.10 18.51 -23.55
N ILE A 216 -0.55 17.27 -23.33
CA ILE A 216 -0.74 16.27 -24.41
C ILE A 216 -2.09 16.48 -25.11
N THR A 217 -3.11 16.92 -24.38
CA THR A 217 -4.47 17.14 -24.91
C THR A 217 -4.63 18.50 -25.58
N HIS A 218 -3.89 19.51 -25.12
CA HIS A 218 -3.94 20.88 -25.64
C HIS A 218 -2.54 21.44 -25.88
N PRO A 219 -1.76 20.89 -26.84
CA PRO A 219 -0.39 21.32 -27.09
C PRO A 219 -0.28 22.79 -27.55
N ASP A 220 -1.34 23.33 -28.15
CA ASP A 220 -1.37 24.73 -28.62
C ASP A 220 -1.37 25.76 -27.48
N GLU A 221 -1.86 25.40 -26.29
CA GLU A 221 -1.81 26.27 -25.09
C GLU A 221 -0.40 26.39 -24.51
N PHE A 222 0.47 25.42 -24.80
CA PHE A 222 1.83 25.33 -24.30
C PHE A 222 2.89 25.58 -25.37
N LYS A 223 2.47 26.02 -26.57
CA LYS A 223 3.41 26.60 -27.53
C LYS A 223 4.00 27.84 -26.86
N LEU A 224 5.31 27.79 -26.61
CA LEU A 224 6.07 28.94 -26.19
C LEU A 224 5.75 30.06 -27.18
N LYS A 225 5.19 31.16 -26.70
CA LYS A 225 5.24 32.41 -27.46
C LYS A 225 6.71 32.65 -27.76
N GLU A 226 7.04 33.10 -28.96
CA GLU A 226 8.37 33.63 -29.27
C GLU A 226 8.66 34.69 -28.20
N GLU A 227 9.39 34.28 -27.16
CA GLU A 227 9.87 35.17 -26.12
C GLU A 227 10.70 36.19 -26.87
N ASN A 228 10.43 37.46 -26.61
CA ASN A 228 11.15 38.56 -27.22
C ASN A 228 12.62 38.41 -26.78
N ASP A 229 13.43 37.72 -27.59
CA ASP A 229 14.83 37.35 -27.31
C ASP A 229 15.63 38.56 -26.80
N GLN A 230 15.23 39.76 -27.24
CA GLN A 230 15.73 41.04 -26.76
C GLN A 230 15.67 41.23 -25.23
N GLU A 231 14.57 40.86 -24.56
CA GLU A 231 14.43 41.04 -23.11
C GLU A 231 15.36 40.09 -22.34
N LEU A 232 15.45 38.83 -22.79
CA LEU A 232 16.34 37.83 -22.21
C LEU A 232 17.81 38.22 -22.40
N GLU A 233 18.16 38.73 -23.59
CA GLU A 233 19.51 39.24 -23.89
C GLU A 233 19.87 40.45 -23.03
N THR A 234 18.92 41.38 -22.80
CA THR A 234 19.16 42.53 -21.91
C THR A 234 19.37 42.13 -20.46
N GLU A 235 18.61 41.15 -19.96
CA GLU A 235 18.77 40.63 -18.60
C GLU A 235 20.10 39.89 -18.44
N ALA A 236 20.48 39.07 -19.44
CA ALA A 236 21.77 38.38 -19.47
C ALA A 236 22.95 39.38 -19.46
N GLN A 237 22.86 40.46 -20.25
CA GLN A 237 23.90 41.48 -20.30
C GLN A 237 24.01 42.26 -18.97
N ALA A 238 22.88 42.62 -18.36
CA ALA A 238 22.86 43.29 -17.05
C ALA A 238 23.49 42.41 -15.95
N PHE A 239 23.28 41.09 -16.02
CA PHE A 239 23.89 40.13 -15.10
C PHE A 239 25.41 40.04 -15.27
N ILE A 240 25.92 40.04 -16.52
CA ILE A 240 27.36 40.06 -16.80
C ILE A 240 28.01 41.35 -16.27
N ASP A 241 27.37 42.50 -16.49
CA ASP A 241 27.87 43.78 -15.99
C ASP A 241 27.90 43.85 -14.45
N HIS A 242 26.90 43.27 -13.79
CA HIS A 242 26.89 43.14 -12.33
C HIS A 242 28.10 42.34 -11.82
N LEU A 243 28.43 41.21 -12.48
CA LEU A 243 29.56 40.37 -12.12
C LEU A 243 30.91 41.06 -12.35
N THR A 244 31.06 41.81 -13.44
CA THR A 244 32.31 42.54 -13.73
C THR A 244 32.55 43.69 -12.74
N LYS A 245 31.49 44.42 -12.35
CA LYS A 245 31.57 45.49 -11.35
C LYS A 245 31.94 44.94 -9.97
N LYS A 246 31.36 43.79 -9.60
CA LYS A 246 31.69 43.09 -8.35
C LYS A 246 33.14 42.63 -8.33
N ARG A 247 33.69 42.16 -9.47
CA ARG A 247 35.09 41.71 -9.58
C ARG A 247 36.12 42.85 -9.50
N ARG A 248 35.77 44.08 -9.91
CA ARG A 248 36.67 45.25 -9.80
C ARG A 248 36.86 45.74 -8.36
N ASN A 249 35.84 45.60 -7.51
CA ASN A 249 35.88 46.02 -6.10
C ASN A 249 36.73 45.13 -5.16
N TYR A 250 37.37 44.07 -5.67
CA TYR A 250 38.27 43.19 -4.89
C TYR A 250 39.75 43.34 -5.28
N LYS A 251 40.11 44.38 -6.04
CA LYS A 251 41.49 44.64 -6.51
C LYS A 251 42.12 45.92 -5.92
N GLU A 252 41.46 46.56 -4.96
CA GLU A 252 42.03 47.59 -4.08
C GLU A 252 42.19 47.00 -2.67
#